data_AF-A0A379GGE7-F1
#
_entry.id   AF-A0A379GGE7-F1
#
_cell.length_a   1.000
_cell.length_b   1.000
_cell.length_c   1.000
_cell.angle_alpha   90.00
_cell.angle_beta   90.00
_cell.angle_gamma   90.00
#
_symmetry.space_group_name_H-M   'P 1'
#
loop_
_entity.id
_entity.type
_entity.pdbx_description
1 polymer ?
#
loop_
_entity_poly.entity_id
_entity_poly.type
_entity_poly.pdbx_seq_one_letter_code
_entity_poly.pdbx_strand_id
1 'polypeptide(L)'
;MLQQEQMFAGDPQLRINPKHIPLIEKELGDSLTAHGWKVVADNSIHVGGCRVVTNDGDLDSTIATRWHELCRLAAPGGVVMTARLGRWLENSLMQNLV
;
A
#
# COMPACT_ATOMS: atom_id res chain seq x y z
N MET A 1 18.99 -7.64 -8.10
CA MET A 1 18.07 -6.86 -7.25
C MET A 1 18.72 -5.53 -6.91
N LEU A 2 18.76 -4.57 -7.86
CA LEU A 2 19.42 -3.26 -7.66
C LEU A 2 18.50 -2.06 -7.98
N GLN A 3 17.29 -2.29 -8.50
CA GLN A 3 16.39 -1.20 -8.91
C GLN A 3 15.55 -0.63 -7.76
N GLN A 4 15.24 -1.41 -6.73
CA GLN A 4 14.40 -0.93 -5.62
C GLN A 4 15.12 0.10 -4.74
N GLU A 5 16.43 -0.02 -4.55
CA GLU A 5 17.20 0.93 -3.73
C GLU A 5 17.30 2.32 -4.38
N GLN A 6 17.26 2.41 -5.71
CA GLN A 6 17.30 3.70 -6.42
C GLN A 6 15.99 4.48 -6.35
N MET A 7 14.84 3.83 -6.09
CA MET A 7 13.53 4.51 -6.03
C MET A 7 13.31 5.31 -4.75
N PHE A 8 14.12 5.08 -3.71
CA PHE A 8 13.97 5.73 -2.39
C PHE A 8 14.99 6.84 -2.13
N ALA A 9 15.66 7.33 -3.17
CA ALA A 9 16.55 8.49 -3.03
C ALA A 9 15.75 9.75 -2.66
N GLY A 10 16.25 10.52 -1.67
CA GLY A 10 15.64 11.78 -1.21
C GLY A 10 14.95 11.69 0.16
N ASP A 11 13.80 12.38 0.31
CA ASP A 11 12.99 12.45 1.54
C ASP A 11 11.71 11.59 1.41
N PRO A 12 11.79 10.25 1.50
CA PRO A 12 10.63 9.38 1.33
C PRO A 12 9.58 9.57 2.44
N GLN A 13 8.31 9.52 2.04
CA GLN A 13 7.16 9.60 2.95
C GLN A 13 6.42 8.27 2.97
N LEU A 14 6.36 7.62 4.14
CA LEU A 14 5.52 6.47 4.39
C LEU A 14 4.12 6.94 4.81
N ARG A 15 3.16 6.84 3.90
CA ARG A 15 1.74 7.16 4.15
C ARG A 15 0.99 5.92 4.62
N ILE A 16 0.30 6.05 5.75
CA ILE A 16 -0.47 4.94 6.35
C ILE A 16 -1.75 5.44 7.01
N ASN A 17 -2.68 4.51 7.27
CA ASN A 17 -3.87 4.83 8.06
C ASN A 17 -3.48 5.32 9.47
N PRO A 18 -4.13 6.38 10.02
CA PRO A 18 -3.81 6.90 11.35
C PRO A 18 -3.85 5.86 12.48
N LYS A 19 -4.69 4.83 12.36
CA LYS A 19 -4.79 3.74 13.37
C LYS A 19 -3.47 2.97 13.56
N HIS A 20 -2.58 2.99 12.57
CA HIS A 20 -1.29 2.30 12.64
C HIS A 20 -0.12 3.20 13.03
N ILE A 21 -0.29 4.52 13.06
CA ILE A 21 0.78 5.46 13.41
C ILE A 21 1.42 5.09 14.76
N PRO A 22 0.68 4.86 15.86
CA PRO A 22 1.30 4.58 17.15
C PRO A 22 2.16 3.30 17.14
N LEU A 23 1.73 2.27 16.40
CA LEU A 23 2.47 1.02 16.29
C LEU A 23 3.73 1.18 15.44
N ILE A 24 3.63 1.91 14.32
CA ILE A 24 4.76 2.14 13.43
C ILE A 24 5.82 3.02 14.09
N GLU A 25 5.41 4.08 14.79
CA GLU A 25 6.34 4.91 15.56
C GLU A 25 7.05 4.09 16.65
N LYS A 26 6.31 3.24 17.37
CA LYS A 26 6.87 2.39 18.43
C LYS A 26 7.87 1.35 17.91
N GLU A 27 7.57 0.69 16.80
CA GLU A 27 8.36 -0.45 16.33
C GLU A 27 9.42 -0.08 15.29
N LEU A 28 9.18 0.99 14.50
CA LEU A 28 10.00 1.36 13.34
C LEU A 28 10.44 2.83 13.34
N GLY A 29 9.98 3.66 14.27
CA GLY A 29 10.21 5.11 14.26
C GLY A 29 11.70 5.49 14.22
N ASP A 30 12.53 4.84 15.05
CA ASP A 30 13.97 5.11 15.10
C ASP A 30 14.66 4.75 13.77
N SER A 31 14.31 3.59 13.20
CA SER A 31 14.86 3.14 11.92
C SER A 31 14.45 4.07 10.79
N LEU A 32 13.18 4.44 10.71
CA LEU A 32 12.67 5.37 9.69
C LEU A 32 13.36 6.73 9.80
N THR A 33 13.47 7.27 11.01
CA THR A 33 14.12 8.57 11.26
C THR A 33 15.61 8.53 10.90
N ALA A 34 16.32 7.45 11.24
CA ALA A 34 17.74 7.28 10.92
C ALA A 34 18.01 7.28 9.40
N HIS A 35 17.02 6.89 8.60
CA HIS A 35 17.09 6.88 7.13
C HIS A 35 16.39 8.09 6.48
N GLY A 36 15.95 9.08 7.26
CA GLY A 36 15.30 10.30 6.75
C GLY A 36 13.84 10.13 6.29
N TRP A 37 13.19 9.02 6.66
CA TRP A 37 11.80 8.75 6.28
C TRP A 37 10.83 9.53 7.18
N LYS A 38 9.78 10.08 6.57
CA LYS A 38 8.68 10.72 7.28
C LYS A 38 7.46 9.82 7.29
N VAL A 39 6.86 9.61 8.45
CA VAL A 39 5.58 8.91 8.56
C VAL A 39 4.45 9.95 8.47
N VAL A 40 3.49 9.72 7.58
CA VAL A 40 2.38 10.64 7.33
C VAL A 40 1.06 9.90 7.46
N ALA A 41 0.16 10.43 8.28
CA ALA A 41 -1.19 9.89 8.43
C ALA A 41 -2.04 10.23 7.20
N ASP A 42 -2.70 9.23 6.61
CA ASP A 42 -3.56 9.37 5.44
C ASP A 42 -4.85 8.57 5.62
N ASN A 43 -5.99 9.28 5.73
CA ASN A 43 -7.30 8.68 5.94
C ASN A 43 -7.86 7.97 4.69
N SER A 44 -7.28 8.22 3.51
CA SER A 44 -7.70 7.54 2.28
C SER A 44 -7.12 6.12 2.19
N ILE A 45 -6.10 5.82 2.98
CA ILE A 45 -5.47 4.50 3.05
C ILE A 45 -6.25 3.61 4.03
N HIS A 46 -6.73 2.47 3.56
CA HIS A 46 -7.33 1.45 4.41
C HIS A 46 -6.31 0.87 5.41
N VAL A 47 -6.79 0.50 6.60
CA VAL A 47 -6.03 -0.27 7.61
C VAL A 47 -5.37 -1.48 6.94
N GLY A 48 -4.10 -1.72 7.26
CA GLY A 48 -3.29 -2.77 6.63
C GLY A 48 -2.64 -2.41 5.29
N GLY A 49 -2.96 -1.25 4.70
CA GLY A 49 -2.29 -0.71 3.50
C GLY A 49 -1.26 0.38 3.83
N CYS A 50 -0.37 0.65 2.86
CA CYS A 50 0.55 1.78 2.90
C CYS A 50 0.87 2.30 1.49
N ARG A 51 1.41 3.51 1.39
CA ARG A 51 1.98 4.07 0.17
C ARG A 51 3.28 4.77 0.49
N VAL A 52 4.33 4.57 -0.30
CA VAL A 52 5.57 5.33 -0.21
C VAL A 52 5.55 6.40 -1.28
N VAL A 53 5.82 7.65 -0.92
CA VAL A 53 5.90 8.78 -1.86
C VAL A 53 7.30 9.35 -1.82
N THR A 54 7.95 9.44 -2.97
CA THR A 54 9.24 10.12 -3.17
C THR A 54 9.10 11.18 -4.26
N ASN A 55 10.17 11.93 -4.52
CA ASN A 55 10.16 12.93 -5.60
C ASN A 55 10.08 12.28 -7.00
N ASP A 56 10.56 11.05 -7.13
CA ASP A 56 10.68 10.33 -8.41
C ASP A 56 9.50 9.38 -8.69
N GLY A 57 8.55 9.28 -7.74
CA GLY A 57 7.33 8.50 -7.91
C GLY A 57 6.74 8.00 -6.60
N ASP A 58 5.72 7.16 -6.72
CA ASP A 58 5.10 6.49 -5.58
C ASP A 58 5.07 4.97 -5.75
N LEU A 59 5.19 4.28 -4.62
CA LEU A 59 4.96 2.84 -4.51
C LEU A 59 3.67 2.61 -3.74
N ASP A 60 2.65 2.14 -4.44
CA ASP A 60 1.35 1.83 -3.85
C ASP A 60 1.28 0.38 -3.39
N SER A 61 1.11 0.19 -2.08
CA SER A 61 0.84 -1.10 -1.45
C SER A 61 -0.46 -1.07 -0.66
N THR A 62 -1.43 -0.29 -1.13
CA THR A 62 -2.79 -0.28 -0.59
C THR A 62 -3.44 -1.65 -0.78
N ILE A 63 -4.45 -1.95 0.04
CA ILE A 63 -5.20 -3.22 -0.05
C ILE A 63 -5.84 -3.38 -1.43
N ALA A 64 -6.37 -2.30 -2.00
CA ALA A 64 -6.95 -2.28 -3.34
C ALA A 64 -5.94 -2.72 -4.41
N THR A 65 -4.75 -2.10 -4.42
CA THR A 65 -3.68 -2.43 -5.40
C THR A 65 -3.23 -3.88 -5.25
N ARG A 66 -2.99 -4.34 -4.01
CA ARG A 66 -2.58 -5.73 -3.76
C ARG A 66 -3.63 -6.75 -4.19
N TRP A 67 -4.91 -6.45 -3.98
CA TRP A 67 -6.01 -7.30 -4.42
C TRP A 67 -6.09 -7.39 -5.94
N HIS A 68 -5.99 -6.25 -6.64
CA HIS A 68 -5.95 -6.24 -8.10
C HIS A 68 -4.78 -7.07 -8.65
N GLU A 69 -3.57 -6.91 -8.11
CA GLU A 69 -2.41 -7.70 -8.54
C GLU A 69 -2.60 -9.19 -8.22
N LEU A 70 -3.18 -9.54 -7.08
CA LEU A 70 -3.50 -10.93 -6.75
C LEU A 70 -4.51 -11.51 -7.74
N CYS A 71 -5.59 -10.80 -8.07
CA CYS A 71 -6.55 -11.24 -9.08
C CYS A 71 -5.92 -11.40 -10.46
N ARG A 72 -5.03 -10.48 -10.84
CA ARG A 72 -4.28 -10.56 -12.10
C ARG A 72 -3.39 -11.79 -12.15
N LEU A 73 -2.67 -12.10 -11.08
CA LEU A 73 -1.79 -13.26 -10.99
C LEU A 73 -2.58 -14.59 -10.95
N ALA A 74 -3.74 -14.59 -10.28
CA ALA A 74 -4.57 -15.77 -10.09
C ALA A 74 -5.41 -16.15 -11.32
N ALA A 75 -5.40 -15.37 -12.40
CA ALA A 75 -6.17 -15.64 -13.61
C ALA A 75 -5.29 -16.25 -14.73
N PRO A 76 -5.16 -17.60 -14.82
CA PRO A 76 -4.51 -18.23 -15.96
C PRO A 76 -5.43 -18.08 -17.19
N GLY A 77 -5.01 -17.25 -18.16
CA GLY A 77 -5.63 -17.17 -19.47
C GLY A 77 -6.92 -16.35 -19.56
N GLY A 78 -6.86 -15.05 -19.28
CA GLY A 78 -7.58 -14.02 -20.06
C GLY A 78 -9.10 -14.10 -20.24
N VAL A 79 -9.86 -14.85 -19.44
CA VAL A 79 -11.32 -14.76 -19.45
C VAL A 79 -11.78 -14.02 -18.20
N VAL A 80 -12.11 -12.75 -18.40
CA VAL A 80 -12.72 -11.83 -17.42
C VAL A 80 -14.12 -12.35 -17.07
N MET A 81 -14.18 -13.37 -16.22
CA MET A 81 -15.40 -13.77 -15.51
C MET A 81 -15.54 -12.99 -14.19
N THR A 82 -15.03 -11.76 -14.14
CA THR A 82 -14.92 -10.94 -12.91
C THR A 82 -15.71 -9.64 -12.95
N ALA A 83 -16.36 -9.29 -14.06
CA ALA A 83 -17.01 -7.97 -14.18
C ALA A 83 -18.20 -7.75 -13.22
N ARG A 84 -18.82 -8.80 -12.66
CA ARG A 84 -19.98 -8.66 -11.75
C ARG A 84 -19.71 -9.14 -10.32
N LEU A 85 -18.96 -10.23 -10.14
CA LEU A 85 -18.54 -10.71 -8.81
C LEU A 85 -17.28 -10.01 -8.29
N GLY A 86 -16.34 -9.63 -9.18
CA GLY A 86 -15.11 -8.92 -8.81
C GLY A 86 -15.42 -7.52 -8.26
N ARG A 87 -16.28 -6.75 -8.94
CA ARG A 87 -16.76 -5.45 -8.43
C ARG A 87 -17.61 -5.57 -7.15
N TRP A 88 -18.35 -6.67 -6.98
CA TRP A 88 -19.11 -6.90 -5.74
C TRP A 88 -18.17 -7.27 -4.58
N LEU A 89 -17.14 -8.08 -4.81
CA LEU A 89 -16.12 -8.40 -3.80
C LEU A 89 -15.19 -7.21 -3.54
N GLU A 90 -14.82 -6.41 -4.52
CA GLU A 90 -14.06 -5.16 -4.31
C GLU A 90 -14.88 -4.18 -3.46
N ASN A 91 -16.17 -3.98 -3.77
CA ASN A 91 -17.02 -3.08 -2.99
C ASN A 91 -17.44 -3.68 -1.63
N SER A 92 -17.68 -4.99 -1.51
CA SER A 92 -18.10 -5.62 -0.25
C SER A 92 -16.95 -6.02 0.66
N LEU A 93 -15.81 -6.48 0.14
CA LEU A 93 -14.64 -6.83 0.97
C LEU A 93 -13.84 -5.59 1.37
N MET A 94 -13.71 -4.55 0.53
CA MET A 94 -13.10 -3.29 1.00
C MET A 94 -13.98 -2.54 2.02
N GLN A 95 -15.28 -2.83 2.10
CA GLN A 95 -16.18 -2.28 3.11
C GLN A 95 -16.37 -3.19 4.34
N ASN A 96 -16.15 -4.51 4.25
CA ASN A 96 -16.41 -5.45 5.37
C ASN A 96 -15.19 -6.23 5.91
N LEU A 97 -13.96 -6.03 5.40
CA LEU A 97 -12.75 -6.69 5.94
C LEU A 97 -11.82 -5.76 6.74
N VAL A 98 -12.31 -4.58 7.17
CA VAL A 98 -11.66 -3.70 8.15
C VAL A 98 -12.68 -3.10 9.10
#